data_AF-A0A3D5W4G6-F1
#
_entry.id   AF-A0A3D5W4G6-F1
#
_cell.length_a   1.000
_cell.length_b   1.000
_cell.length_c   1.000
_cell.angle_alpha   90.00
_cell.angle_beta   90.00
_cell.angle_gamma   90.00
#
_symmetry.space_group_name_H-M   'P 1'
#
loop_
_entity.id
_entity.type
_entity.pdbx_description
1 polymer ?
#
loop_
_entity_poly.entity_id
_entity_poly.type
_entity_poly.pdbx_seq_one_letter_code
_entity_poly.pdbx_strand_id
1 'polypeptide(L)'
;MIFDRAGSGSVMKSMAIMLAGLLTLGALANPLAHAESEQPVGAFLGAVDTEHPGWFKESFLDFEKDIQEAAAEGRRLVLYFWQTGCPYCNALIEHNFAQRDIAETMQSDF
;
A
#
# COMPACT_ATOMS: atom_id res chain seq x y z
N MET A 1 82.48 -17.95 21.20
CA MET A 1 81.56 -18.75 20.38
C MET A 1 80.16 -18.27 20.66
N ILE A 2 79.56 -17.60 19.67
CA ILE A 2 78.35 -18.08 18.97
C ILE A 2 77.11 -17.64 19.77
N PHE A 3 76.58 -16.46 19.47
CA PHE A 3 75.37 -16.28 18.66
C PHE A 3 74.18 -17.08 19.22
N ASP A 4 73.24 -16.39 19.88
CA ASP A 4 71.83 -16.62 19.56
C ASP A 4 71.00 -15.36 19.81
N ARG A 5 70.99 -14.53 18.77
CA ARG A 5 70.11 -13.38 18.59
C ARG A 5 68.88 -13.89 17.82
N ALA A 6 68.09 -14.76 18.42
CA ALA A 6 66.91 -15.35 17.79
C ALA A 6 65.80 -15.57 18.83
N GLY A 7 64.74 -14.78 18.79
CA GLY A 7 63.52 -15.11 19.57
C GLY A 7 62.56 -13.94 19.80
N SER A 8 63.06 -12.75 20.14
CA SER A 8 62.19 -11.66 20.64
C SER A 8 61.42 -10.93 19.52
N GLY A 9 62.02 -10.78 18.33
CA GLY A 9 61.39 -10.03 17.22
C GLY A 9 60.32 -10.80 16.44
N SER A 10 60.29 -12.14 16.52
CA SER A 10 59.34 -12.97 15.77
C SER A 10 58.00 -13.08 16.49
N VAL A 11 58.04 -13.32 17.81
CA VAL A 11 56.84 -13.44 18.66
C VAL A 11 56.03 -12.12 18.69
N MET A 12 56.73 -10.98 18.76
CA MET A 12 56.10 -9.66 18.75
C MET A 12 55.40 -9.35 17.40
N LYS A 13 55.97 -9.79 16.28
CA LYS A 13 55.40 -9.61 14.93
C LYS A 13 54.21 -10.53 14.69
N SER A 14 54.30 -11.80 15.10
CA SER A 14 53.19 -12.75 14.98
C SER A 14 51.98 -12.35 15.84
N MET A 15 52.22 -11.80 17.05
CA MET A 15 51.15 -11.30 17.90
C MET A 15 50.50 -10.03 17.31
N ALA A 16 51.29 -9.12 16.75
CA ALA A 16 50.77 -7.92 16.07
C ALA A 16 49.96 -8.26 14.80
N ILE A 17 50.36 -9.28 14.03
CA ILE A 17 49.62 -9.73 12.83
C ILE A 17 48.30 -10.42 13.22
N MET A 18 48.30 -11.22 14.30
CA MET A 18 47.08 -11.84 14.84
C MET A 18 46.11 -10.79 15.40
N LEU A 19 46.60 -9.79 16.13
CA LEU A 19 45.80 -8.67 16.62
C LEU A 19 45.25 -7.82 15.49
N ALA A 20 46.06 -7.51 14.47
CA ALA A 20 45.61 -6.78 13.28
C ALA A 20 44.57 -7.57 12.48
N GLY A 21 44.77 -8.89 12.34
CA GLY A 21 43.80 -9.79 11.69
C GLY A 21 42.48 -9.92 12.45
N LEU A 22 42.54 -9.93 13.79
CA LEU A 22 41.35 -9.96 14.64
C LEU A 22 40.58 -8.63 14.59
N LEU A 23 41.28 -7.49 14.51
CA LEU A 23 40.66 -6.18 14.33
C LEU A 23 40.04 -6.02 12.92
N THR A 24 40.68 -6.50 11.86
CA THR A 24 40.13 -6.39 10.50
C THR A 24 38.93 -7.33 10.27
N LEU A 25 38.91 -8.49 10.91
CA LEU A 25 37.77 -9.42 10.83
C LEU A 25 36.54 -8.89 11.62
N GLY A 26 36.77 -8.20 12.75
CA GLY A 26 35.70 -7.56 13.53
C GLY A 26 35.00 -6.40 12.79
N ALA A 27 35.71 -5.70 11.89
CA ALA A 27 35.14 -4.60 11.11
C ALA A 27 34.19 -5.07 10.00
N LEU A 28 34.35 -6.30 9.49
CA LEU A 28 33.50 -6.87 8.45
C LEU A 28 32.21 -7.50 9.00
N ALA A 29 32.14 -7.77 10.30
CA ALA A 29 31.02 -8.42 10.97
C ALA A 29 30.03 -7.44 11.62
N ASN A 30 30.23 -6.13 11.47
CA ASN A 30 29.28 -5.16 11.99
C ASN A 30 28.16 -5.01 10.96
N PRO A 31 26.96 -5.60 11.15
CA PRO A 31 25.83 -5.17 10.34
C PRO A 31 25.73 -3.67 10.61
N LEU A 32 25.85 -2.87 9.56
CA LEU A 32 25.37 -1.50 9.59
C LEU A 32 23.94 -1.61 10.08
N ALA A 33 23.76 -1.34 11.36
CA ALA A 33 22.47 -1.21 12.00
C ALA A 33 21.77 -0.13 11.19
N HIS A 34 20.93 -0.57 10.27
CA HIS A 34 19.93 0.29 9.67
C HIS A 34 19.04 0.65 10.85
N ALA A 35 19.36 1.78 11.48
CA ALA A 35 18.43 2.47 12.34
C ALA A 35 17.30 2.94 11.44
N GLU A 36 16.37 2.02 11.15
CA GLU A 36 15.07 2.35 10.62
C GLU A 36 14.37 3.08 11.75
N SER A 37 14.56 4.41 11.79
CA SER A 37 13.75 5.26 12.64
C SER A 37 12.31 4.98 12.24
N GLU A 38 11.54 4.39 13.15
CA GLU A 38 10.11 4.17 13.00
C GLU A 38 9.46 5.57 12.96
N GLN A 39 9.45 6.17 11.77
CA GLN A 39 8.83 7.45 11.54
C GLN A 39 7.33 7.22 11.73
N PRO A 40 6.63 8.04 12.52
CA PRO A 40 5.20 7.88 12.71
C PRO A 40 4.52 7.93 11.35
N VAL A 41 3.86 6.84 10.98
CA VAL A 41 3.05 6.78 9.77
C VAL A 41 1.96 7.84 9.92
N GLY A 42 1.83 8.71 8.91
CA GLY A 42 0.81 9.74 8.92
C GLY A 42 -0.59 9.15 9.07
N ALA A 43 -1.48 9.85 9.76
CA ALA A 43 -2.88 9.43 9.86
C ALA A 43 -3.57 9.55 8.50
N PHE A 44 -4.23 8.48 8.06
CA PHE A 44 -5.06 8.49 6.88
C PHE A 44 -6.49 8.92 7.24
N LEU A 45 -6.90 10.10 6.77
CA LEU A 45 -8.19 10.72 7.10
C LEU A 45 -9.16 10.82 5.89
N GLY A 46 -8.76 10.28 4.73
CA GLY A 46 -9.44 10.54 3.46
C GLY A 46 -10.51 9.52 3.08
N ALA A 47 -10.60 8.37 3.77
CA ALA A 47 -11.63 7.39 3.47
C ALA A 47 -12.98 7.80 4.05
N VAL A 48 -14.02 7.66 3.23
CA VAL A 48 -15.42 7.85 3.63
C VAL A 48 -16.21 6.64 3.17
N ASP A 49 -16.90 5.99 4.11
CA ASP A 49 -17.85 4.93 3.80
C ASP A 49 -19.13 5.53 3.25
N THR A 50 -19.76 4.83 2.30
CA THR A 50 -20.92 5.34 1.57
C THR A 50 -22.03 4.30 1.57
N GLU A 51 -23.23 4.72 1.96
CA GLU A 51 -24.44 3.95 1.82
C GLU A 51 -25.10 4.28 0.46
N HIS A 52 -25.37 3.27 -0.36
CA HIS A 52 -26.00 3.48 -1.66
C HIS A 52 -27.52 3.55 -1.51
N PRO A 53 -28.21 4.43 -2.25
CA PRO A 53 -29.67 4.49 -2.22
C PRO A 53 -30.33 3.16 -2.62
N GLY A 54 -31.45 2.82 -1.97
CA GLY A 54 -32.16 1.55 -2.22
C GLY A 54 -32.78 1.40 -3.62
N TRP A 55 -32.75 2.44 -4.45
CA TRP A 55 -33.16 2.38 -5.86
C TRP A 55 -32.04 1.92 -6.80
N PHE A 56 -30.82 1.69 -6.29
CA PHE A 56 -29.77 1.03 -7.06
C PHE A 56 -30.16 -0.41 -7.38
N LYS A 57 -29.94 -0.81 -8.63
CA LYS A 57 -30.12 -2.20 -9.02
C LYS A 57 -29.00 -3.06 -8.45
N GLU A 58 -29.38 -4.09 -7.70
CA GLU A 58 -28.48 -5.18 -7.31
C GLU A 58 -28.26 -6.10 -8.53
N SER A 59 -27.19 -5.83 -9.27
CA SER A 59 -26.81 -6.59 -10.46
C SER A 59 -25.72 -7.61 -10.13
N PHE A 60 -25.85 -8.82 -10.70
CA PHE A 60 -24.78 -9.83 -10.71
C PHE A 60 -23.76 -9.60 -11.84
N LEU A 61 -23.78 -8.40 -12.46
CA LEU A 61 -22.96 -7.99 -13.61
C LEU A 61 -23.19 -8.82 -14.88
N ASP A 62 -24.42 -9.31 -15.05
CA ASP A 62 -24.87 -9.91 -16.32
C ASP A 62 -25.34 -8.80 -17.26
N PHE A 63 -24.38 -8.18 -17.95
CA PHE A 63 -24.64 -6.98 -18.76
C PHE A 63 -25.61 -7.25 -19.91
N GLU A 64 -25.55 -8.41 -20.56
CA GLU A 64 -26.44 -8.71 -21.67
C GLU A 64 -27.89 -8.74 -21.20
N LYS A 65 -28.15 -9.42 -20.08
CA LYS A 65 -29.46 -9.45 -19.46
C LYS A 65 -29.91 -8.08 -18.96
N ASP A 66 -29.04 -7.35 -18.27
CA ASP A 66 -29.37 -6.04 -17.72
C ASP A 66 -29.69 -5.00 -18.81
N ILE A 67 -28.97 -5.05 -19.94
CA ILE A 67 -29.25 -4.20 -21.11
C ILE A 67 -30.62 -4.55 -21.71
N GLN A 68 -30.94 -5.85 -21.84
CA GLN A 68 -32.23 -6.28 -22.38
C GLN A 68 -33.41 -5.87 -21.48
N GLU A 69 -33.27 -6.03 -20.16
CA GLU A 69 -34.27 -5.60 -19.18
C GLU A 69 -34.49 -4.07 -19.23
N ALA A 70 -33.42 -3.28 -19.20
CA ALA A 70 -33.51 -1.82 -19.32
C ALA A 70 -34.18 -1.40 -20.63
N ALA A 71 -33.77 -1.99 -21.77
CA ALA A 71 -34.35 -1.68 -23.08
C ALA A 71 -35.84 -2.04 -23.18
N ALA A 72 -36.28 -3.13 -22.55
CA ALA A 72 -37.69 -3.53 -22.52
C ALA A 72 -38.57 -2.53 -21.79
N GLU A 73 -38.00 -1.81 -20.82
CA GLU A 73 -38.67 -0.75 -20.06
C GLU A 73 -38.45 0.65 -20.65
N GLY A 74 -37.77 0.76 -21.79
CA GLY A 74 -37.44 2.04 -22.42
C GLY A 74 -36.34 2.84 -21.70
N ARG A 75 -35.54 2.18 -20.86
CA ARG A 75 -34.46 2.76 -20.04
C ARG A 75 -33.07 2.43 -20.61
N ARG A 76 -32.03 3.12 -20.13
CA ARG A 76 -30.63 2.88 -20.52
C ARG A 76 -29.78 2.42 -19.32
N LEU A 77 -29.00 1.37 -19.48
CA LEU A 77 -28.12 0.91 -18.40
C LEU A 77 -27.00 1.91 -18.09
N VAL A 78 -26.82 2.25 -16.80
CA VAL A 78 -25.65 2.95 -16.26
C VAL A 78 -24.79 1.98 -15.48
N LEU A 79 -23.50 1.90 -15.83
CA LEU A 79 -22.50 1.20 -15.03
C LEU A 79 -21.87 2.17 -14.05
N TYR A 80 -22.09 1.92 -12.76
CA TYR A 80 -21.53 2.72 -11.68
C TYR A 80 -20.42 1.93 -10.96
N PHE A 81 -19.20 2.47 -11.01
CA PHE A 81 -18.04 1.89 -10.34
C PHE A 81 -17.77 2.64 -9.03
N TRP A 82 -17.70 1.90 -7.93
CA TRP A 82 -17.41 2.45 -6.60
C TRP A 82 -16.43 1.55 -5.83
N GLN A 83 -15.86 2.10 -4.77
CA GLN A 83 -14.94 1.40 -3.87
C GLN A 83 -15.19 1.83 -2.44
N THR A 84 -14.93 0.92 -1.48
CA THR A 84 -14.97 1.24 -0.05
C THR A 84 -13.98 2.35 0.28
N GLY A 85 -14.41 3.34 1.06
CA GLY A 85 -13.58 4.48 1.44
C GLY A 85 -13.39 5.52 0.33
N CYS A 86 -14.13 5.48 -0.78
CA CYS A 86 -13.98 6.44 -1.87
C CYS A 86 -14.69 7.77 -1.55
N PRO A 87 -13.96 8.87 -1.24
CA PRO A 87 -14.59 10.13 -0.80
C PRO A 87 -15.43 10.79 -1.90
N TYR A 88 -15.05 10.65 -3.17
CA TYR A 88 -15.81 11.21 -4.28
C TYR A 88 -17.01 10.35 -4.67
N CYS A 89 -16.96 9.05 -4.42
CA CYS A 89 -18.12 8.18 -4.56
C CYS A 89 -19.17 8.59 -3.52
N ASN A 90 -18.74 8.85 -2.28
CA ASN A 90 -19.61 9.43 -1.25
C ASN A 90 -20.21 10.77 -1.68
N ALA A 91 -19.38 11.68 -2.18
CA ALA A 91 -19.84 13.00 -2.63
C ALA A 91 -20.88 12.91 -3.75
N LEU A 92 -20.74 11.95 -4.69
CA LEU A 92 -21.76 11.71 -5.71
C LEU A 92 -23.10 11.33 -5.08
N ILE A 93 -23.10 10.42 -4.11
CA ILE A 93 -24.32 10.00 -3.43
C ILE A 93 -24.94 11.17 -2.64
N GLU A 94 -24.17 11.79 -1.75
CA GLU A 94 -24.65 12.79 -0.81
C GLU A 94 -25.01 14.14 -1.45
N HIS A 95 -24.43 14.48 -2.60
CA HIS A 95 -24.63 15.79 -3.21
C HIS A 95 -25.35 15.73 -4.55
N ASN A 96 -25.14 14.71 -5.38
CA ASN A 96 -25.80 14.62 -6.68
C ASN A 96 -27.03 13.73 -6.61
N PHE A 97 -26.88 12.48 -6.16
CA PHE A 97 -28.00 11.53 -6.10
C PHE A 97 -28.96 11.79 -4.93
N ALA A 98 -28.61 12.68 -4.01
CA ALA A 98 -29.54 13.24 -3.02
C ALA A 98 -30.48 14.32 -3.61
N GLN A 99 -30.19 14.87 -4.78
CA GLN A 99 -31.07 15.86 -5.43
C GLN A 99 -32.23 15.14 -6.12
N ARG A 100 -33.45 15.62 -5.83
CA ARG A 100 -34.69 14.93 -6.24
C ARG A 100 -34.82 14.77 -7.76
N ASP A 101 -34.54 15.83 -8.52
CA ASP A 101 -34.63 15.83 -9.98
C ASP A 101 -33.63 14.86 -10.63
N ILE A 102 -32.41 14.77 -10.08
CA ILE A 102 -31.40 13.81 -10.53
C ILE A 102 -31.83 12.39 -10.19
N ALA A 103 -32.27 12.14 -8.95
CA ALA A 103 -32.72 10.81 -8.52
C ALA A 103 -33.95 10.34 -9.31
N GLU A 104 -34.89 11.23 -9.62
CA GLU A 104 -36.07 10.93 -10.45
C GLU A 104 -35.64 10.57 -11.88
N THR A 105 -34.73 11.35 -12.47
CA THR A 105 -34.20 11.07 -13.83
C THR A 105 -33.44 9.75 -13.88
N MET A 106 -32.60 9.46 -12.88
CA MET A 106 -31.85 8.20 -12.81
C MET A 106 -32.77 6.99 -12.69
N GLN A 107 -33.93 7.11 -12.04
CA GLN A 107 -34.88 6.01 -11.89
C GLN A 107 -35.82 5.86 -13.10
N SER A 108 -36.16 6.95 -13.78
CA SER A 108 -37.08 6.93 -14.92
C SER A 108 -36.40 6.54 -16.23
N ASP A 109 -35.18 7.03 -16.45
CA ASP A 109 -34.53 6.99 -17.77
C ASP A 109 -33.40 5.95 -17.84
N PHE A 110 -32.93 5.49 -16.67
CA PHE A 110 -31.80 4.59 -16.53
C PHE A 110 -32.13 3.37 -15.64
#